data_AF-A0A951GXB6-F1
#
_entry.id   AF-A0A951GXB6-F1
#
_cell.length_a   1.000
_cell.length_b   1.000
_cell.length_c   1.000
_cell.angle_alpha   90.00
_cell.angle_beta   90.00
_cell.angle_gamma   90.00
#
_symmetry.space_group_name_H-M   'P 1'
#
loop_
_entity.id
_entity.type
_entity.pdbx_description
1 polymer ?
#
loop_
_entity_poly.entity_id
_entity_poly.type
_entity_poly.pdbx_seq_one_letter_code
_entity_poly.pdbx_strand_id
1 'polypeptide(L)'
;PLFVLGIWWSRLTPQGAAVGMLAGGVCAIGAIVLGLALGASGLGGALQAILTQPAIISVPVGFGTMIAISLRTRPPADVRAQMLTLHAPEGLGLETLERARA
;
A
#
# COMPACT_ATOMS: atom_id res chain seq x y z
N PRO A 1 2.06 -2.17 -2.63
CA PRO A 1 1.96 -0.92 -1.82
C PRO A 1 1.69 -1.20 -0.35
N LEU A 2 0.59 -1.90 -0.05
CA LEU A 2 0.12 -2.14 1.31
C LEU A 2 1.13 -2.85 2.20
N PHE A 3 1.69 -3.98 1.77
CA PHE A 3 2.70 -4.70 2.56
C PHE A 3 3.97 -3.87 2.79
N VAL A 4 4.49 -3.24 1.74
CA VAL A 4 5.69 -2.39 1.84
C VAL A 4 5.47 -1.23 2.83
N LEU A 5 4.33 -0.53 2.71
CA LEU A 5 3.98 0.57 3.60
C LEU A 5 3.62 0.07 5.01
N GLY A 6 2.94 -1.07 5.12
CA GLY A 6 2.51 -1.63 6.40
C GLY A 6 3.67 -2.14 7.26
N ILE A 7 4.76 -2.61 6.63
CA ILE A 7 5.95 -3.10 7.32
C ILE A 7 6.92 -1.95 7.63
N TRP A 8 7.07 -0.97 6.73
CA TRP A 8 8.15 0.05 6.84
C TRP A 8 7.67 1.48 7.10
N TRP A 9 6.37 1.78 6.96
CA TRP A 9 5.84 3.13 7.09
C TRP A 9 4.89 3.30 8.28
N SER A 10 5.39 3.97 9.32
CA SER A 10 4.67 4.23 10.58
C SER A 10 3.48 5.20 10.46
N ARG A 11 3.26 5.80 9.30
CA ARG A 11 2.14 6.70 9.03
C ARG A 11 1.01 6.07 8.21
N LEU A 12 1.07 4.77 7.91
CA LEU A 12 -0.02 4.11 7.19
C LEU A 12 -1.30 4.10 8.06
N THR A 13 -2.39 4.65 7.53
CA THR A 13 -3.69 4.68 8.21
C THR A 13 -4.66 3.67 7.58
N PRO A 14 -5.59 3.09 8.35
CA PRO A 14 -6.62 2.20 7.79
C PRO A 14 -7.43 2.85 6.66
N GLN A 15 -7.70 4.15 6.81
CA GLN A 15 -8.40 4.95 5.79
C GLN A 15 -7.54 5.11 4.51
N GLY A 16 -6.25 5.43 4.66
CA GLY A 16 -5.32 5.52 3.53
C GLY A 16 -5.16 4.19 2.80
N ALA A 17 -5.06 3.09 3.55
CA ALA A 17 -5.02 1.74 3.00
C ALA A 17 -6.29 1.40 2.21
N ALA A 18 -7.48 1.60 2.79
CA ALA A 18 -8.75 1.29 2.14
C ALA A 18 -8.92 2.09 0.83
N VAL A 19 -8.70 3.40 0.87
CA VAL A 19 -8.90 4.24 -0.32
C VAL A 19 -7.85 3.96 -1.39
N GLY A 20 -6.58 3.73 -1.03
CA GLY A 20 -5.57 3.41 -2.03
C GLY A 20 -5.73 2.00 -2.63
N MET A 21 -6.28 1.03 -1.88
CA MET A 21 -6.69 -0.26 -2.44
C MET A 21 -7.81 -0.09 -3.46
N LEU A 22 -8.84 0.69 -3.11
CA LEU A 22 -9.96 0.95 -4.02
C LEU A 22 -9.50 1.69 -5.28
N ALA A 23 -8.71 2.76 -5.13
CA ALA A 23 -8.21 3.53 -6.26
C ALA A 23 -7.29 2.70 -7.17
N GLY A 24 -6.36 1.95 -6.60
CA GLY A 24 -5.49 1.05 -7.37
C GLY A 24 -6.25 -0.09 -8.05
N GLY A 25 -7.23 -0.68 -7.35
CA GLY A 25 -8.09 -1.74 -7.88
C GLY A 25 -8.97 -1.26 -9.02
N VAL A 26 -9.65 -0.12 -8.86
CA VAL A 26 -10.45 0.52 -9.93
C VAL A 26 -9.58 0.88 -11.13
N CYS A 27 -8.37 1.40 -10.89
CA CYS A 27 -7.43 1.73 -11.97
C CYS A 27 -7.01 0.46 -12.74
N ALA A 28 -6.68 -0.64 -12.05
CA ALA A 28 -6.31 -1.90 -12.68
C ALA A 28 -7.47 -2.52 -13.48
N ILE A 29 -8.66 -2.59 -12.89
CA ILE A 29 -9.86 -3.12 -13.56
C ILE A 29 -10.20 -2.26 -14.78
N GLY A 30 -10.20 -0.93 -14.64
CA GLY A 30 -10.46 -0.01 -15.72
C GLY A 30 -9.47 -0.18 -16.89
N ALA A 31 -8.18 -0.33 -16.60
CA ALA A 31 -7.16 -0.57 -17.63
C ALA A 31 -7.37 -1.89 -18.39
N ILE A 32 -7.74 -2.96 -17.68
CA ILE A 32 -8.03 -4.27 -18.29
C ILE A 32 -9.28 -4.19 -19.16
N VAL A 33 -10.38 -3.64 -18.63
CA VAL A 33 -11.66 -3.50 -19.35
C VAL A 33 -11.46 -2.64 -20.60
N LEU A 34 -10.72 -1.53 -20.48
CA LEU A 34 -10.43 -0.66 -21.61
C LEU A 34 -9.54 -1.34 -22.66
N GLY A 35 -8.54 -2.12 -22.23
CA GLY A 35 -7.71 -2.92 -23.14
C GLY A 35 -8.50 -3.98 -23.90
N LEU A 36 -9.44 -4.65 -23.23
CA LEU A 36 -10.34 -5.62 -23.87
C LEU A 36 -11.34 -4.94 -24.82
N ALA A 37 -11.88 -3.78 -24.44
CA ALA A 37 -12.89 -3.06 -25.22
C ALA A 37 -12.31 -2.39 -26.48
N LEU A 38 -11.10 -1.83 -26.40
CA LEU A 38 -10.46 -1.14 -27.52
C LEU A 38 -9.82 -2.09 -28.53
N GLY A 39 -9.50 -3.32 -28.11
CA GLY A 39 -8.78 -4.29 -28.94
C GLY A 39 -7.34 -3.85 -29.27
N ALA A 40 -6.44 -4.82 -29.45
CA ALA A 40 -5.02 -4.55 -29.70
C ALA A 40 -4.70 -3.89 -31.06
N SER A 41 -5.72 -3.54 -31.87
CA SER A 41 -5.60 -3.23 -33.29
C SER A 41 -5.56 -1.75 -33.65
N GLY A 42 -5.76 -0.82 -32.70
CA GLY A 42 -5.88 0.61 -33.00
C GLY A 42 -4.95 1.56 -32.22
N LEU A 43 -4.14 1.05 -31.29
CA LEU A 43 -3.37 1.89 -30.37
C LEU A 43 -1.87 1.72 -30.64
N GLY A 44 -1.18 2.83 -30.93
CA GLY A 44 0.27 2.82 -31.14
C GLY A 44 1.03 2.17 -29.97
N GLY A 45 2.23 1.64 -30.26
CA GLY A 45 2.94 0.67 -29.40
C GLY A 45 3.11 1.07 -27.92
N ALA A 46 3.18 2.35 -27.59
CA ALA A 46 3.26 2.82 -26.20
C ALA A 46 1.95 2.62 -25.40
N LEU A 47 0.78 2.87 -26.00
CA LEU A 47 -0.51 2.62 -25.33
C LEU A 47 -0.77 1.12 -25.22
N GLN A 48 -0.38 0.35 -26.24
CA GLN A 48 -0.50 -1.10 -26.20
C GLN A 48 0.36 -1.70 -25.08
N ALA A 49 1.59 -1.20 -24.87
CA ALA A 49 2.47 -1.62 -23.78
C ALA A 49 1.91 -1.30 -22.38
N ILE A 50 1.24 -0.16 -22.23
CA ILE A 50 0.57 0.22 -20.98
C ILE A 50 -0.63 -0.69 -20.70
N LEU A 51 -1.39 -1.05 -21.73
CA LEU A 51 -2.59 -1.90 -21.60
C LEU A 51 -2.25 -3.38 -21.39
N THR A 52 -1.15 -3.88 -21.96
CA THR A 52 -0.67 -5.25 -21.68
C THR A 52 -0.07 -5.38 -20.28
N GLN A 53 0.44 -4.29 -19.71
CA GLN A 53 1.06 -4.30 -18.39
C GLN A 53 0.44 -3.22 -17.46
N PRO A 54 -0.84 -3.37 -17.08
CA PRO A 54 -1.59 -2.37 -16.31
C PRO A 54 -0.99 -2.11 -14.92
N ALA A 55 -0.17 -3.05 -14.42
CA ALA A 55 0.57 -2.91 -13.17
C ALA A 55 1.50 -1.68 -13.14
N ILE A 56 2.01 -1.23 -14.30
CA ILE A 56 2.91 -0.08 -14.39
C ILE A 56 2.23 1.22 -13.92
N ILE A 57 0.91 1.35 -14.14
CA ILE A 57 0.15 2.55 -13.74
C ILE A 57 -0.61 2.32 -12.43
N SER A 58 -1.20 1.14 -12.23
CA SER A 58 -2.01 0.89 -11.04
C SER A 58 -1.18 0.92 -9.75
N VAL A 59 0.08 0.47 -9.79
CA VAL A 59 0.98 0.47 -8.64
C VAL A 59 1.32 1.88 -8.15
N PRO A 60 1.86 2.81 -8.97
CA PRO A 60 2.15 4.16 -8.52
C PRO A 60 0.89 4.93 -8.13
N VAL A 61 -0.24 4.73 -8.81
CA VAL A 61 -1.53 5.32 -8.39
C VAL A 61 -1.94 4.82 -7.00
N GLY A 62 -1.89 3.51 -6.77
CA GLY A 62 -2.21 2.92 -5.46
C GLY A 62 -1.25 3.40 -4.36
N PHE A 63 0.04 3.53 -4.66
CA PHE A 63 1.04 4.05 -3.72
C PHE A 63 0.80 5.52 -3.39
N GLY A 64 0.61 6.37 -4.41
CA GLY A 64 0.40 7.81 -4.24
C GLY A 64 -0.89 8.14 -3.51
N THR A 65 -1.97 7.41 -3.81
CA THR A 65 -3.26 7.59 -3.12
C THR A 65 -3.20 7.16 -1.65
N MET A 66 -2.60 6.00 -1.35
CA MET A 66 -2.34 5.57 0.02
C MET A 66 -1.54 6.64 0.77
N ILE A 67 -0.45 7.14 0.18
CA ILE A 67 0.41 8.13 0.83
C ILE A 67 -0.35 9.44 1.09
N ALA A 68 -1.01 9.99 0.07
CA ALA A 68 -1.68 11.28 0.16
C ALA A 68 -2.78 11.29 1.23
N ILE A 69 -3.53 10.19 1.36
CA ILE A 69 -4.61 10.09 2.35
C ILE A 69 -4.03 9.84 3.73
N SER A 70 -3.02 8.97 3.85
CA SER A 70 -2.34 8.75 5.13
C SER A 70 -1.79 10.04 5.73
N LEU A 71 -1.22 10.91 4.89
CA LEU A 71 -0.69 12.21 5.33
C LEU A 71 -1.79 13.20 5.78
N ARG A 72 -3.01 13.05 5.26
CA ARG A 72 -4.16 13.90 5.63
C ARG A 72 -4.95 13.37 6.83
N THR A 73 -4.78 12.09 7.16
CA THR A 73 -5.46 11.43 8.28
C THR A 73 -4.55 11.32 9.50
N ARG A 74 -5.14 11.21 10.69
CA ARG A 74 -4.35 10.99 11.92
C ARG A 74 -3.88 9.52 11.97
N PRO A 75 -2.57 9.27 12.12
CA PRO A 75 -2.07 7.91 12.29
C PRO A 75 -2.58 7.32 13.61
N PRO A 76 -2.74 5.98 13.68
CA PRO A 76 -3.06 5.32 14.95
C PRO A 76 -2.04 5.66 16.03
N ALA A 77 -2.49 5.74 17.28
CA ALA A 77 -1.55 5.83 18.40
C ALA A 77 -0.70 4.55 18.44
N ASP A 78 0.59 4.70 18.72
CA ASP A 78 1.50 3.60 19.03
C ASP A 78 1.94 2.67 17.88
N VAL A 79 1.73 3.06 16.61
CA VAL A 79 2.21 2.30 15.44
C VAL A 79 3.73 2.03 15.51
N ARG A 80 4.49 2.98 16.05
CA ARG A 80 5.95 2.83 16.17
C ARG A 80 6.33 1.77 17.21
N ALA A 81 5.59 1.66 18.31
CA ALA A 81 5.79 0.60 19.28
C ALA A 81 5.36 -0.77 18.71
N GLN A 82 4.23 -0.85 18.00
CA GLN A 82 3.81 -2.09 17.34
C GLN A 82 4.79 -2.54 16.25
N MET A 83 5.29 -1.62 15.43
CA MET A 83 6.35 -1.91 14.46
C MET A 83 7.62 -2.38 15.15
N LEU A 84 8.00 -1.73 16.26
CA LEU A 84 9.13 -2.18 17.07
C LEU A 84 8.88 -3.55 17.66
N THR A 85 7.70 -3.91 18.16
CA THR A 85 7.41 -5.27 18.62
C THR A 85 7.52 -6.31 17.49
N LEU A 86 7.04 -5.97 16.29
CA LEU A 86 7.08 -6.87 15.13
C LEU A 86 8.47 -7.00 14.49
N HIS A 87 9.34 -6.00 14.66
CA HIS A 87 10.70 -5.99 14.11
C HIS A 87 11.79 -6.18 15.18
N ALA A 88 11.42 -6.12 16.46
CA ALA A 88 12.32 -6.35 17.57
C ALA A 88 12.67 -7.84 17.58
N PRO A 89 13.96 -8.18 17.65
CA PRO A 89 14.36 -9.55 17.80
C PRO A 89 13.81 -10.12 19.12
N GLU A 90 13.34 -11.37 19.07
CA GLU A 90 12.68 -12.14 20.13
C GLU A 90 13.52 -12.36 21.42
N GLY A 91 14.58 -11.57 21.65
CA GLY A 91 15.57 -11.76 22.72
C GLY A 91 15.81 -10.54 23.62
N LEU A 92 15.04 -9.46 23.48
CA LEU A 92 15.24 -8.24 24.29
C LEU A 92 14.75 -8.36 25.75
N GLY A 93 14.12 -9.47 26.15
CA GLY A 93 13.76 -9.75 27.55
C GLY A 93 12.80 -8.74 28.19
N LEU A 94 12.02 -8.01 27.39
CA LEU A 94 11.14 -6.95 27.86
C LEU A 94 10.03 -7.49 28.79
N GLU A 95 9.57 -8.73 28.56
CA GLU A 95 8.64 -9.43 29.47
C GLU A 95 9.27 -9.71 30.85
N THR A 96 10.59 -9.92 30.89
CA THR A 96 11.32 -10.18 32.14
C THR A 96 11.46 -8.90 32.96
N LEU A 97 11.61 -7.74 32.30
CA LEU A 97 11.66 -6.44 32.95
C LEU A 97 10.30 -5.98 33.49
N GLU A 98 9.20 -6.32 32.81
CA GLU A 98 7.85 -6.05 33.33
C GLU A 98 7.54 -6.86 34.59
N ARG A 99 7.88 -8.16 34.62
CA ARG A 99 7.71 -9.00 35.83
C ARG A 99 8.58 -8.57 37.00
N ALA A 100 9.73 -7.93 36.75
CA ALA A 100 10.61 -7.44 37.81
C ALA A 100 10.16 -6.09 38.40
N ARG A 101 9.21 -5.39 37.76
CA ARG A 101 8.65 -4.12 38.24
C ARG A 101 7.28 -4.26 38.92
N ALA A 102 6.64 -5.42 38.79
CA ALA A 102 5.42 -5.79 39.50
C ALA A 102 5.74 -6.41 40.86
#